data_AF-A0A1G4I588-F1
#
_entry.id   AF-A0A1G4I588-F1
#
_cell.length_a   1.000
_cell.length_b   1.000
_cell.length_c   1.000
_cell.angle_alpha   90.00
_cell.angle_beta   90.00
_cell.angle_gamma   90.00
#
_symmetry.space_group_name_H-M   'P 1'
#
loop_
_entity.id
_entity.type
_entity.pdbx_description
1 polymer ?
#
loop_
_entity_poly.entity_id
_entity_poly.type
_entity_poly.pdbx_seq_one_letter_code
_entity_poly.pdbx_strand_id
1 'polypeptide(L)'
;MDPADPTASQCDKISSIVSRLEMNEKRQHELMLQISACEARIRAIEAHMSRNSDEVPKKSLDSQVNDRMKTDDRKQAVAVTEERICDYCLIFTQCWSCPACGREWYCSSRCQRLRTYLHGPFCGCQRPAVA
;
A
#
# COMPACT_ATOMS: atom_id res chain seq x y z
N MET A 1 -34.35 57.03 4.69
CA MET A 1 -33.70 55.74 4.94
C MET A 1 -34.66 54.68 4.47
N ASP A 2 -34.43 54.12 3.29
CA ASP A 2 -35.30 53.10 2.71
C ASP A 2 -35.21 51.79 3.52
N PRO A 3 -36.33 51.13 3.82
CA PRO A 3 -36.30 49.81 4.44
C PRO A 3 -35.81 48.80 3.40
N ALA A 4 -34.70 48.12 3.70
CA ALA A 4 -34.20 47.03 2.87
C ALA A 4 -35.30 45.97 2.69
N ASP A 5 -35.60 45.63 1.44
CA ASP A 5 -36.65 44.68 1.07
C ASP A 5 -36.33 43.28 1.66
N PRO A 6 -37.17 42.74 2.57
CA PRO A 6 -36.95 41.44 3.20
C PRO A 6 -36.86 40.29 2.20
N THR A 7 -37.45 40.44 1.01
CA THR A 7 -37.48 39.42 -0.03
C THR A 7 -36.13 39.27 -0.73
N ALA A 8 -35.41 40.37 -0.96
CA ALA A 8 -34.07 40.36 -1.54
C ALA A 8 -33.07 39.57 -0.67
N SER A 9 -33.14 39.75 0.65
CA SER A 9 -32.28 39.03 1.61
C SER A 9 -32.55 37.52 1.64
N GLN A 10 -33.78 37.07 1.37
CA GLN A 10 -34.09 35.65 1.27
C GLN A 10 -33.61 35.03 -0.05
N CYS A 11 -33.75 35.74 -1.17
CA CYS A 11 -33.24 35.30 -2.47
C CYS A 11 -31.72 35.07 -2.44
N ASP A 12 -30.96 35.96 -1.79
CA ASP A 12 -29.50 35.81 -1.65
C ASP A 12 -29.12 34.56 -0.83
N LYS A 13 -29.86 34.27 0.25
CA LYS A 13 -29.65 33.07 1.07
C LYS A 13 -29.96 31.80 0.29
N ILE A 14 -31.05 31.78 -0.46
CA ILE A 14 -31.44 30.65 -1.30
C ILE A 14 -30.37 30.42 -2.38
N SER A 15 -29.91 31.48 -3.05
CA SER A 15 -28.86 31.40 -4.06
C SER A 15 -27.56 30.82 -3.48
N SER A 16 -27.14 31.29 -2.29
CA SER A 16 -25.95 30.75 -1.60
C SER A 16 -26.09 29.26 -1.25
N ILE A 17 -27.27 28.83 -0.79
CA ILE A 17 -27.54 27.43 -0.49
C ILE A 17 -27.47 26.58 -1.76
N VAL A 18 -28.08 27.03 -2.86
CA VAL A 18 -28.05 26.33 -4.16
C VAL A 18 -26.61 26.16 -4.63
N SER A 19 -25.81 27.22 -4.64
CA SER A 19 -24.39 27.12 -5.04
C SER A 19 -23.60 26.14 -4.17
N ARG A 20 -23.87 26.09 -2.85
CA ARG A 20 -23.23 25.11 -1.96
C ARG A 20 -23.65 23.68 -2.28
N LEU A 21 -24.93 23.45 -2.60
CA LEU A 21 -25.42 22.13 -2.97
C LEU A 21 -24.79 21.66 -4.28
N GLU A 22 -24.72 22.51 -5.30
CA GLU A 22 -24.09 22.19 -6.59
C GLU A 22 -22.60 21.86 -6.44
N MET A 23 -21.87 22.60 -5.59
CA MET A 23 -20.47 22.27 -5.29
C MET A 23 -20.33 20.93 -4.58
N ASN A 24 -21.22 20.62 -3.64
CA ASN A 24 -21.20 19.34 -2.93
C ASN A 24 -21.54 18.18 -3.85
N GLU A 25 -22.51 18.34 -4.74
CA GLU A 25 -22.87 17.34 -5.74
C GLU A 25 -21.67 17.01 -6.64
N LYS A 26 -21.01 18.05 -7.19
CA LYS A 26 -19.80 17.88 -8.00
C LYS A 26 -18.70 17.13 -7.24
N ARG A 27 -18.49 17.48 -5.97
CA ARG A 27 -17.49 16.83 -5.11
C ARG A 27 -17.85 15.37 -4.83
N GLN A 28 -19.12 15.07 -4.56
CA GLN A 28 -19.60 13.70 -4.35
C GLN A 28 -19.41 12.85 -5.61
N HIS A 29 -19.73 13.41 -6.78
CA HIS A 29 -19.52 12.73 -8.05
C HIS A 29 -18.04 12.40 -8.29
N GLU A 30 -17.14 13.36 -8.07
CA GLU A 30 -15.69 13.14 -8.17
C GLU A 30 -15.21 12.05 -7.21
N LEU A 31 -15.67 12.07 -5.96
CA LEU A 31 -15.32 11.04 -4.97
C LEU A 31 -15.82 9.65 -5.37
N MET A 32 -17.04 9.55 -5.93
CA MET A 32 -17.55 8.27 -6.44
C MET A 32 -16.67 7.72 -7.56
N LEU A 33 -16.20 8.57 -8.49
CA LEU A 33 -15.27 8.15 -9.55
C LEU A 33 -13.97 7.62 -8.96
N GLN A 34 -13.39 8.33 -7.99
CA GLN A 34 -12.16 7.90 -7.32
C GLN A 34 -12.33 6.58 -6.57
N ILE A 35 -13.44 6.40 -5.85
CA ILE A 35 -13.77 5.14 -5.17
C ILE A 35 -13.87 4.01 -6.19
N SER A 36 -14.58 4.22 -7.29
CA SER A 36 -14.74 3.19 -8.33
C SER A 36 -13.39 2.73 -8.93
N ALA A 37 -12.45 3.67 -9.12
CA ALA A 37 -11.11 3.38 -9.59
C ALA A 37 -10.29 2.59 -8.56
N CYS A 38 -10.39 2.96 -7.29
CA CYS A 38 -9.75 2.24 -6.19
C CYS A 38 -10.29 0.80 -6.07
N GLU A 39 -11.61 0.62 -6.12
CA GLU A 39 -12.24 -0.71 -6.07
C GLU A 39 -11.81 -1.59 -7.25
N ALA A 40 -11.72 -1.03 -8.45
CA ALA A 40 -11.25 -1.77 -9.62
C ALA A 40 -9.80 -2.26 -9.44
N ARG A 41 -8.93 -1.44 -8.85
CA ARG A 41 -7.55 -1.82 -8.53
C ARG A 41 -7.48 -2.90 -7.47
N ILE A 42 -8.30 -2.82 -6.42
CA ILE A 42 -8.39 -3.86 -5.38
C ILE A 42 -8.80 -5.19 -6.00
N ARG A 43 -9.87 -5.21 -6.81
CA ARG A 43 -10.32 -6.43 -7.51
C ARG A 43 -9.23 -7.03 -8.41
N ALA A 44 -8.44 -6.20 -9.09
CA ALA A 44 -7.33 -6.67 -9.91
C ALA A 44 -6.22 -7.32 -9.06
N ILE A 45 -5.90 -6.73 -7.91
CA ILE A 45 -4.94 -7.29 -6.94
C ILE A 45 -5.46 -8.62 -6.39
N GLU A 46 -6.71 -8.68 -5.95
CA GLU A 46 -7.34 -9.90 -5.43
C GLU A 46 -7.33 -11.03 -6.47
N ALA A 47 -7.69 -10.74 -7.72
CA ALA A 47 -7.65 -11.71 -8.81
C ALA A 47 -6.24 -12.25 -9.08
N HIS A 48 -5.21 -11.40 -8.97
CA HIS A 48 -3.82 -11.82 -9.08
C HIS A 48 -3.38 -12.70 -7.90
N MET A 49 -3.84 -12.37 -6.69
CA MET A 49 -3.55 -13.17 -5.49
C MET A 49 -4.21 -14.56 -5.56
N SER A 50 -5.46 -14.66 -6.02
CA SER A 50 -6.15 -15.96 -6.15
C SER A 50 -5.55 -16.87 -7.23
N ARG A 51 -5.00 -16.31 -8.32
CA ARG A 51 -4.31 -17.11 -9.35
C ARG A 51 -2.99 -17.69 -8.86
N ASN A 52 -2.31 -16.98 -7.95
CA ASN A 52 -1.02 -17.41 -7.42
C ASN A 52 -1.15 -18.38 -6.24
N SER A 53 -2.33 -18.53 -5.62
CA SER A 53 -2.55 -19.52 -4.57
C SER A 53 -2.69 -20.96 -5.08
N ASP A 54 -2.97 -21.16 -6.38
CA ASP A 54 -3.12 -22.50 -6.98
C ASP A 54 -1.78 -23.10 -7.47
N GLU A 55 -0.71 -22.29 -7.54
CA GLU A 55 0.64 -22.68 -7.97
C GLU A 55 1.56 -22.91 -6.75
N VAL A 56 1.19 -23.82 -5.85
CA VAL A 56 2.17 -24.43 -4.92
C VAL A 56 2.61 -25.76 -5.51
N PRO A 57 3.79 -25.86 -6.17
CA PRO A 57 4.42 -27.15 -6.38
C PRO A 57 4.74 -27.74 -5.00
N LYS A 58 3.97 -28.76 -4.61
CA LYS A 58 4.33 -29.70 -3.54
C LYS A 58 5.61 -30.42 -3.95
N LYS A 59 6.78 -29.79 -3.79
CA LYS A 59 8.05 -30.50 -3.83
C LYS A 59 8.24 -31.19 -2.50
N SER A 60 7.86 -32.47 -2.54
CA SER A 60 8.26 -33.57 -1.67
C SER A 60 9.54 -33.26 -0.89
N LEU A 61 9.40 -33.04 0.41
CA LEU A 61 10.47 -33.30 1.36
C LEU A 61 10.69 -34.80 1.35
N ASP A 62 11.72 -35.28 0.66
CA ASP A 62 12.40 -36.50 1.06
C ASP A 62 13.84 -36.52 0.53
N SER A 63 14.75 -36.62 1.51
CA SER A 63 16.03 -37.30 1.43
C SER A 63 17.07 -36.80 0.43
N GLN A 64 18.03 -36.01 0.95
CA GLN A 64 19.44 -36.40 0.80
C GLN A 64 20.31 -35.70 1.86
N VAL A 65 20.55 -36.44 2.93
CA VAL A 65 21.72 -36.28 3.80
C VAL A 65 22.95 -36.51 2.93
N ASN A 66 23.86 -35.54 2.88
CA ASN A 66 25.29 -35.86 2.81
C ASN A 66 26.14 -34.74 3.40
N ASP A 67 27.12 -35.23 4.15
CA ASP A 67 28.06 -34.60 5.05
C ASP A 67 29.27 -34.02 4.28
N ARG A 68 29.82 -32.87 4.72
CA ARG A 68 31.28 -32.59 4.77
C ARG A 68 31.64 -31.14 5.18
N MET A 69 32.17 -31.06 6.40
CA MET A 69 33.34 -30.29 6.88
C MET A 69 33.76 -28.96 6.20
N LYS A 70 33.49 -27.86 6.94
CA LYS A 70 34.34 -26.70 7.31
C LYS A 70 35.32 -26.08 6.29
N THR A 71 35.09 -24.81 5.93
CA THR A 71 36.09 -23.72 5.98
C THR A 71 35.42 -22.35 5.81
N ASP A 72 35.93 -21.42 6.64
CA ASP A 72 36.07 -19.98 6.46
C ASP A 72 34.91 -18.97 6.46
N ASP A 73 35.27 -17.86 7.09
CA ASP A 73 34.56 -16.67 7.50
C ASP A 73 33.88 -15.87 6.38
N ARG A 74 32.92 -15.02 6.81
CA ARG A 74 32.07 -14.10 6.02
C ARG A 74 30.95 -14.75 5.20
N LYS A 75 29.94 -15.29 5.90
CA LYS A 75 28.61 -15.43 5.29
C LYS A 75 27.87 -14.10 5.34
N GLN A 76 28.05 -13.35 4.25
CA GLN A 76 27.03 -12.47 3.70
C GLN A 76 25.67 -13.11 3.94
N ALA A 77 24.82 -12.48 4.75
CA ALA A 77 23.42 -12.88 4.88
C ALA A 77 22.85 -12.85 3.46
N VAL A 78 22.68 -14.03 2.86
CA VAL A 78 22.05 -14.17 1.55
C VAL A 78 20.64 -13.65 1.77
N ALA A 79 20.38 -12.43 1.30
CA ALA A 79 19.11 -11.76 1.47
C ALA A 79 18.06 -12.68 0.84
N VAL A 80 17.29 -13.35 1.69
CA VAL A 80 16.25 -14.29 1.26
C VAL A 80 15.28 -13.49 0.41
N THR A 81 15.21 -13.87 -0.86
CA THR A 81 14.25 -13.33 -1.80
C THR A 81 12.94 -14.07 -1.66
N GLU A 82 11.84 -13.35 -1.49
CA GLU A 82 10.49 -13.93 -1.50
C GLU A 82 9.64 -13.21 -2.54
N GLU A 83 8.69 -13.93 -3.14
CA GLU A 83 7.64 -13.29 -3.95
C GLU A 83 6.67 -12.56 -3.04
N ARG A 84 6.69 -11.23 -3.12
CA ARG A 84 5.90 -10.32 -2.27
C ARG A 84 5.47 -9.11 -3.09
N ILE A 85 4.50 -8.37 -2.56
CA ILE A 85 4.19 -7.03 -3.07
C ILE A 85 5.28 -6.08 -2.58
N CYS A 86 5.91 -5.35 -3.50
CA CYS A 86 6.89 -4.32 -3.12
C CYS A 86 6.19 -3.17 -2.39
N ASP A 87 6.66 -2.81 -1.20
CA ASP A 87 6.09 -1.74 -0.38
C ASP A 87 6.18 -0.34 -1.01
N TYR A 88 6.99 -0.13 -2.05
CA TYR A 88 7.05 1.15 -2.75
C TYR A 88 6.18 1.18 -4.01
N CYS A 89 6.43 0.29 -4.98
CA CYS A 89 5.77 0.32 -6.28
C CYS A 89 4.53 -0.57 -6.39
N LEU A 90 4.23 -1.36 -5.35
CA LEU A 90 3.06 -2.24 -5.25
C LEU A 90 2.97 -3.32 -6.33
N ILE A 91 4.09 -3.66 -6.98
CA ILE A 91 4.19 -4.77 -7.94
C ILE A 91 4.48 -6.06 -7.17
N PHE A 92 3.74 -7.14 -7.48
CA PHE A 92 4.03 -8.48 -6.97
C PHE A 92 5.21 -9.08 -7.75
N THR A 93 6.35 -9.26 -7.10
CA THR A 93 7.59 -9.73 -7.72
C THR A 93 8.56 -10.24 -6.66
N GLN A 94 9.73 -10.70 -7.08
CA GLN A 94 10.79 -11.11 -6.18
C GLN A 94 11.35 -9.89 -5.44
N CYS A 95 11.17 -9.87 -4.12
CA CYS A 95 11.57 -8.77 -3.26
C CYS A 95 12.56 -9.24 -2.19
N TRP A 96 13.35 -8.29 -1.68
CA TRP A 96 14.20 -8.49 -0.52
C TRP A 96 13.63 -7.72 0.67
N SER A 97 13.76 -8.28 1.86
CA SER A 97 13.36 -7.61 3.08
C SER A 97 14.31 -6.46 3.44
N CYS A 98 13.78 -5.47 4.16
CA CYS A 98 14.57 -4.39 4.72
C CYS A 98 15.66 -4.98 5.64
N PRO A 99 16.96 -4.74 5.39
CA PRO A 99 18.02 -5.39 6.15
C PRO A 99 18.07 -4.94 7.62
N ALA A 100 17.47 -3.79 7.94
CA ALA A 100 17.43 -3.27 9.29
C ALA A 100 16.29 -3.84 10.14
N CYS A 101 15.11 -4.06 9.57
CA CYS A 101 13.92 -4.48 10.35
C CYS A 101 13.23 -5.76 9.86
N GLY A 102 13.52 -6.23 8.66
CA GLY A 102 12.90 -7.40 8.05
C GLY A 102 11.40 -7.28 7.74
N ARG A 103 10.77 -6.12 7.98
CA ARG A 103 9.30 -5.95 7.91
C ARG A 103 8.76 -5.44 6.58
N GLU A 104 9.54 -4.63 5.86
CA GLU A 104 9.18 -4.14 4.53
C GLU A 104 9.99 -4.87 3.46
N TRP A 105 9.44 -4.94 2.25
CA TRP A 105 9.94 -5.70 1.11
C TRP A 105 10.07 -4.82 -0.14
N TYR A 106 11.20 -4.91 -0.83
CA TYR A 106 11.49 -4.08 -1.99
C TYR A 106 11.97 -4.90 -3.18
N CYS A 107 11.44 -4.60 -4.37
CA CYS A 107 11.85 -5.23 -5.63
C CYS A 107 13.15 -4.64 -6.22
N SER A 108 13.69 -3.59 -5.62
CA SER A 108 14.96 -2.98 -6.02
C SER A 108 15.49 -2.04 -4.94
N SER A 109 16.80 -1.81 -4.94
CA SER A 109 17.42 -0.79 -4.08
C SER A 109 16.88 0.62 -4.35
N ARG A 110 16.39 0.90 -5.57
CA ARG A 110 15.75 2.19 -5.89
C ARG A 110 14.44 2.37 -5.12
N CYS A 111 13.59 1.33 -5.11
CA CYS A 111 12.33 1.33 -4.36
C CYS A 111 12.56 1.51 -2.86
N GLN A 112 13.56 0.81 -2.31
CA GLN A 112 13.96 0.96 -0.91
C GLN A 112 14.39 2.41 -0.58
N ARG A 113 15.27 3.01 -1.38
CA ARG A 113 15.73 4.40 -1.17
C ARG A 113 14.58 5.39 -1.22
N LEU A 114 13.68 5.28 -2.21
CA LEU A 114 12.54 6.19 -2.35
C LEU A 114 11.56 6.08 -1.17
N ARG A 115 11.44 4.89 -0.56
CA ARG A 115 10.60 4.67 0.61
C ARG A 115 11.27 5.05 1.95
N THR A 116 12.58 5.30 1.96
CA THR A 116 13.37 5.53 3.19
C THR A 116 12.86 6.71 4.01
N TYR A 117 12.38 7.79 3.37
CA TYR A 117 11.84 8.96 4.08
C TYR A 117 10.59 8.64 4.93
N LEU A 118 9.72 7.74 4.44
CA LEU A 118 8.51 7.32 5.15
C LEU A 118 8.77 6.15 6.09
N HIS A 119 9.66 5.23 5.71
CA HIS A 119 9.98 4.04 6.47
C HIS A 119 10.91 4.32 7.65
N GLY A 120 11.89 5.22 7.48
CA GLY A 120 12.97 5.48 8.44
C GLY A 120 12.52 5.69 9.88
N PRO A 121 11.53 6.56 10.16
CA PRO A 121 11.04 6.82 11.52
C PRO A 121 10.48 5.58 12.25
N PHE A 122 10.05 4.55 11.50
CA PHE A 122 9.44 3.34 12.05
C PHE A 122 10.31 2.09 11.83
N CYS A 123 11.48 2.25 11.21
CA CYS A 123 12.41 1.18 10.92
C CYS A 123 13.04 0.69 12.23
N GLY A 124 12.91 -0.60 12.55
CA GLY A 124 13.49 -1.20 13.75
C GLY A 124 12.69 -0.99 15.04
N CYS A 125 11.73 -0.07 15.09
CA CYS A 125 10.81 0.07 16.23
C CYS A 125 10.02 -1.23 16.43
N GLN A 126 10.19 -1.93 17.55
CA GLN A 126 9.31 -3.05 17.88
C GLN A 126 7.93 -2.47 18.21
N ARG A 127 6.86 -3.06 17.65
CA ARG A 127 5.52 -2.80 18.20
C ARG A 127 5.56 -3.28 19.65
N PRO A 128 5.11 -2.48 20.64
CA PRO A 128 4.87 -3.03 21.96
C PRO A 128 3.91 -4.21 21.81
N ALA A 129 4.27 -5.35 22.39
CA ALA A 129 3.36 -6.49 22.47
C ALA A 129 2.09 -5.99 23.14
N VAL A 130 0.97 -6.07 22.42
CA VAL A 130 -0.34 -5.83 23.01
C VAL A 130 -0.57 -7.01 23.95
N ALA A 131 -0.55 -6.74 25.26
CA ALA A 131 -0.83 -7.70 26.32
C ALA A 131 -2.32 -8.03 26.36
#